data_AF-S7X8S9-F1
#
_entry.id   AF-S7X8S9-F1
#
_cell.length_a   1.000
_cell.length_b   1.000
_cell.length_c   1.000
_cell.angle_alpha   90.00
_cell.angle_beta   90.00
_cell.angle_gamma   90.00
#
_symmetry.space_group_name_H-M   'P 1'
#
loop_
_entity.id
_entity.type
_entity.pdbx_description
1 polymer ?
#
loop_
_entity_poly.entity_id
_entity_poly.type
_entity_poly.pdbx_seq_one_letter_code
_entity_poly.pdbx_strand_id
1 'polypeptide(L)'
;MLKAIDAYPYELEETVENLNYALSYESNNAYALYLMGRLQAEQFGDYEKAKHYYAEALASKLDFHKVYAHYILVLIWNEDYDEAQKLIDFALTVKGVYKSEIHLFQGYVYECLQKYKKALKALKLAKRIAYNNSYVSFIDSEMKRIKNKMKPKKTKKTKSKKKKKNKIKNNLTTQKDCALA
;
A
#
# COMPACT_ATOMS: atom_id res chain seq x y z
N MET A 1 17.73 4.21 -23.88
CA MET A 1 16.83 4.78 -22.85
C MET A 1 15.41 4.99 -23.37
N LEU A 2 15.14 5.82 -24.40
CA LEU A 2 13.75 6.06 -24.86
C LEU A 2 13.03 4.75 -25.27
N LYS A 3 13.71 3.88 -26.02
CA LYS A 3 13.18 2.55 -26.38
C LYS A 3 12.81 1.68 -25.16
N ALA A 4 13.61 1.73 -24.09
CA ALA A 4 13.32 0.97 -22.87
C ALA A 4 12.08 1.48 -22.13
N ILE A 5 11.79 2.80 -22.21
CA ILE A 5 10.56 3.36 -21.63
C ILE A 5 9.33 2.85 -22.39
N ASP A 6 9.39 2.85 -23.71
CA ASP A 6 8.27 2.46 -24.57
C ASP A 6 8.01 0.94 -24.51
N ALA A 7 9.08 0.15 -24.36
CA ALA A 7 9.03 -1.31 -24.25
C ALA A 7 8.50 -1.82 -22.90
N TYR A 8 8.76 -1.13 -21.79
CA TYR A 8 8.40 -1.62 -20.45
C TYR A 8 6.90 -1.43 -20.14
N PRO A 9 6.20 -2.45 -19.59
CA PRO A 9 6.69 -3.76 -19.13
C PRO A 9 6.46 -4.93 -20.12
N TYR A 10 6.21 -4.66 -21.40
CA TYR A 10 5.77 -5.67 -22.37
C TYR A 10 6.92 -6.42 -23.05
N GLU A 11 7.98 -5.71 -23.46
CA GLU A 11 9.15 -6.29 -24.14
C GLU A 11 10.36 -6.30 -23.18
N LEU A 12 10.39 -7.31 -22.29
CA LEU A 12 11.30 -7.34 -21.14
C LEU A 12 12.78 -7.46 -21.55
N GLU A 13 13.10 -8.35 -22.49
CA GLU A 13 14.46 -8.60 -22.94
C GLU A 13 15.06 -7.35 -23.62
N GLU A 14 14.31 -6.76 -24.56
CA GLU A 14 14.71 -5.51 -25.21
C GLU A 14 14.85 -4.36 -24.20
N THR A 15 13.98 -4.31 -23.18
CA THR A 15 14.09 -3.33 -22.09
C THR A 15 15.41 -3.49 -21.34
N VAL A 16 15.76 -4.71 -20.94
CA VAL A 16 17.00 -5.02 -20.20
C VAL A 16 18.23 -4.63 -21.01
N GLU A 17 18.29 -5.04 -22.27
CA GLU A 17 19.42 -4.72 -23.16
C GLU A 17 19.58 -3.21 -23.33
N ASN A 18 18.49 -2.50 -23.61
CA ASN A 18 18.51 -1.05 -23.78
C ASN A 18 18.88 -0.28 -22.51
N LEU A 19 18.54 -0.82 -21.32
CA LEU A 19 18.93 -0.22 -20.04
C LEU A 19 20.40 -0.48 -19.73
N ASN A 20 20.89 -1.71 -19.92
CA ASN A 20 22.30 -2.05 -19.74
C ASN A 20 23.19 -1.25 -20.68
N TYR A 21 22.76 -1.10 -21.94
CA TYR A 21 23.42 -0.22 -22.90
C TYR A 21 23.42 1.22 -22.37
N ALA A 22 22.29 1.78 -21.94
CA ALA A 22 22.28 3.17 -21.43
C ALA A 22 23.25 3.37 -20.25
N LEU A 23 23.28 2.44 -19.29
CA LEU A 23 24.12 2.52 -18.09
C LEU A 23 25.61 2.26 -18.37
N SER A 24 25.96 1.55 -19.45
CA SER A 24 27.36 1.37 -19.82
C SER A 24 27.99 2.64 -20.42
N TYR A 25 27.19 3.48 -21.08
CA TYR A 25 27.64 4.78 -21.59
C TYR A 25 27.55 5.89 -20.54
N GLU A 26 26.48 5.89 -19.74
CA GLU A 26 26.24 6.89 -18.68
C GLU A 26 25.71 6.19 -17.43
N SER A 27 26.62 5.77 -16.55
CA SER A 27 26.29 4.97 -15.37
C SER A 27 25.38 5.69 -14.38
N ASN A 28 25.40 7.02 -14.36
CA ASN A 28 24.56 7.85 -13.50
C ASN A 28 23.28 8.35 -14.20
N ASN A 29 22.88 7.79 -15.35
CA ASN A 29 21.65 8.19 -16.03
C ASN A 29 20.42 7.93 -15.14
N ALA A 30 19.88 8.99 -14.54
CA ALA A 30 18.84 8.88 -13.52
C ALA A 30 17.59 8.13 -13.99
N TYR A 31 17.22 8.25 -15.26
CA TYR A 31 16.07 7.55 -15.81
C TYR A 31 16.33 6.05 -16.04
N ALA A 32 17.51 5.69 -16.53
CA ALA A 32 17.90 4.30 -16.70
C ALA A 32 17.99 3.60 -15.33
N LEU A 33 18.59 4.25 -14.34
CA LEU A 33 18.63 3.78 -12.95
C LEU A 33 17.22 3.62 -12.37
N TYR A 34 16.33 4.60 -12.53
CA TYR A 34 14.94 4.51 -12.10
C TYR A 34 14.19 3.32 -12.74
N LEU A 35 14.32 3.11 -14.04
CA LEU A 35 13.67 1.99 -14.73
C LEU A 35 14.27 0.65 -14.31
N MET A 36 15.57 0.59 -14.08
CA MET A 36 16.22 -0.60 -13.54
C MET A 36 15.69 -0.91 -12.13
N GLY A 37 15.52 0.09 -11.28
CA GLY A 37 14.90 -0.07 -9.96
C GLY A 37 13.48 -0.62 -10.05
N ARG A 38 12.67 -0.12 -10.99
CA ARG A 38 11.31 -0.65 -11.24
C ARG A 38 11.34 -2.08 -11.73
N LEU A 39 12.20 -2.40 -12.68
CA LEU A 39 12.38 -3.73 -13.22
C LEU A 39 12.75 -4.74 -12.12
N GLN A 40 13.74 -4.41 -11.29
CA GLN A 40 14.16 -5.26 -10.16
C GLN A 40 13.00 -5.50 -9.17
N ALA A 41 12.26 -4.46 -8.80
CA ALA A 41 11.17 -4.59 -7.84
C ALA A 41 9.93 -5.31 -8.41
N GLU A 42 9.48 -4.91 -9.61
CA GLU A 42 8.19 -5.31 -10.16
C GLU A 42 8.25 -6.65 -10.91
N GLN A 43 9.37 -6.95 -11.57
CA GLN A 43 9.51 -8.18 -12.38
C GLN A 43 10.31 -9.26 -11.65
N PHE A 44 11.38 -8.87 -10.96
CA PHE A 44 12.27 -9.85 -10.30
C PHE A 44 12.00 -10.01 -8.80
N GLY A 45 11.26 -9.08 -8.17
CA GLY A 45 11.05 -9.08 -6.72
C GLY A 45 12.33 -8.83 -5.92
N ASP A 46 13.40 -8.35 -6.56
CA ASP A 46 14.69 -8.06 -5.93
C ASP A 46 14.66 -6.64 -5.36
N TYR A 47 14.11 -6.51 -4.17
CA TYR A 47 13.92 -5.22 -3.52
C TYR A 47 15.24 -4.57 -3.09
N GLU A 48 16.26 -5.33 -2.69
CA GLU A 48 17.55 -4.76 -2.33
C GLU A 48 18.27 -4.14 -3.53
N LYS A 49 18.26 -4.80 -4.69
CA LYS A 49 18.78 -4.17 -5.92
C LYS A 49 17.93 -2.98 -6.33
N ALA A 50 16.62 -3.05 -6.21
CA ALA A 50 15.75 -1.92 -6.52
C ALA A 50 16.07 -0.69 -5.66
N LYS A 51 16.28 -0.88 -4.35
CA LYS A 51 16.70 0.18 -3.42
C LYS A 51 17.99 0.82 -3.88
N HIS A 52 19.00 0.01 -4.22
CA HIS A 52 20.29 0.50 -4.73
C HIS A 52 20.11 1.40 -5.96
N TYR A 53 19.40 0.93 -6.98
CA TYR A 53 19.18 1.71 -8.20
C TYR A 53 18.41 3.02 -7.95
N TYR A 54 17.41 3.01 -7.07
CA TYR A 54 16.70 4.24 -6.71
C TYR A 54 17.56 5.22 -5.92
N ALA A 55 18.43 4.74 -5.03
CA ALA A 55 19.37 5.57 -4.31
C ALA A 55 20.36 6.25 -5.27
N GLU A 56 20.91 5.50 -6.24
CA GLU A 56 21.77 6.07 -7.28
C GLU A 56 21.04 7.08 -8.17
N ALA A 57 19.77 6.79 -8.54
CA ALA A 57 18.96 7.71 -9.32
C ALA A 57 18.77 9.06 -8.62
N LEU A 58 18.50 9.04 -7.30
CA LEU A 58 18.35 10.26 -6.49
C LEU A 58 19.69 10.95 -6.22
N ALA A 59 20.79 10.20 -6.10
CA ALA A 59 22.12 10.77 -5.98
C ALA A 59 22.53 11.53 -7.25
N SER A 60 22.14 11.02 -8.42
CA SER A 60 22.34 11.69 -9.71
C SER A 60 21.40 12.89 -9.89
N LYS A 61 20.12 12.71 -9.56
CA LYS A 61 19.08 13.72 -9.78
C LYS A 61 18.08 13.77 -8.62
N LEU A 62 18.37 14.64 -7.66
CA LEU A 62 17.57 14.78 -6.44
C LEU A 62 16.14 15.29 -6.71
N ASP A 63 15.95 16.12 -7.73
CA ASP A 63 14.63 16.61 -8.13
C ASP A 63 13.86 15.62 -9.03
N PHE A 64 14.31 14.36 -9.14
CA PHE A 64 13.62 13.37 -9.96
C PHE A 64 12.38 12.81 -9.26
N HIS A 65 11.27 13.54 -9.33
CA HIS A 65 10.03 13.27 -8.58
C HIS A 65 9.48 11.86 -8.76
N LYS A 66 9.70 11.24 -9.93
CA LYS A 66 9.21 9.88 -10.24
C LYS A 66 9.78 8.81 -9.31
N VAL A 67 11.00 8.99 -8.79
CA VAL A 67 11.68 7.95 -7.99
C VAL A 67 11.05 7.79 -6.61
N TYR A 68 10.67 8.90 -5.96
CA TYR A 68 10.25 8.89 -4.55
C TYR A 68 9.11 7.92 -4.27
N ALA A 69 8.05 7.95 -5.08
CA ALA A 69 6.88 7.11 -4.87
C ALA A 69 7.22 5.62 -4.95
N HIS A 70 7.96 5.22 -5.99
CA HIS A 70 8.36 3.84 -6.20
C HIS A 70 9.39 3.37 -5.16
N TYR A 71 10.34 4.22 -4.79
CA TYR A 71 11.34 3.88 -3.79
C TYR A 71 10.72 3.70 -2.40
N ILE A 72 9.85 4.61 -1.96
CA ILE A 72 9.12 4.47 -0.69
C ILE A 72 8.31 3.16 -0.69
N LEU A 73 7.66 2.82 -1.80
CA LEU A 73 6.86 1.61 -1.89
C LEU A 73 7.72 0.34 -1.79
N VAL A 74 8.89 0.31 -2.44
CA VAL A 74 9.85 -0.79 -2.30
C VAL A 74 10.33 -0.93 -0.86
N LEU A 75 10.64 0.17 -0.17
CA LEU A 75 11.02 0.12 1.24
C LEU A 75 9.88 -0.45 2.10
N ILE A 76 8.62 -0.12 1.80
CA ILE A 76 7.46 -0.70 2.49
C ILE A 76 7.32 -2.20 2.21
N TRP A 77 7.50 -2.63 0.96
CA TRP A 77 7.42 -4.05 0.57
C TRP A 77 8.55 -4.89 1.16
N ASN A 78 9.74 -4.31 1.29
CA ASN A 78 10.89 -4.94 1.93
C ASN A 78 10.87 -4.84 3.46
N GLU A 79 9.81 -4.28 4.05
CA GLU A 79 9.65 -4.04 5.49
C GLU A 79 10.67 -3.09 6.14
N ASP A 80 11.37 -2.28 5.33
CA ASP A 80 12.32 -1.24 5.75
C ASP A 80 11.61 0.04 6.22
N TYR A 81 10.75 -0.07 7.23
CA TYR A 81 9.83 1.00 7.62
C TYR A 81 10.52 2.26 8.15
N ASP A 82 11.66 2.13 8.82
CA ASP A 82 12.43 3.27 9.33
C ASP A 82 13.09 4.07 8.21
N GLU A 83 13.58 3.38 7.18
CA GLU A 83 14.13 4.02 5.99
C GLU A 83 13.03 4.66 5.14
N ALA A 84 11.89 3.97 4.99
CA ALA A 84 10.70 4.53 4.35
C ALA A 84 10.26 5.83 5.04
N GLN A 85 10.26 5.88 6.37
CA GLN A 85 9.91 7.08 7.12
C GLN A 85 10.87 8.24 6.84
N LYS A 86 12.18 8.00 6.85
CA LYS A 86 13.19 9.02 6.53
C LYS A 86 13.01 9.58 5.11
N LEU A 87 12.78 8.69 4.14
CA LEU A 87 12.58 9.10 2.75
C LEU A 87 11.27 9.87 2.57
N ILE A 88 10.20 9.47 3.25
CA ILE A 88 8.93 10.21 3.27
C ILE A 88 9.13 11.63 3.82
N ASP A 89 9.80 11.76 4.97
CA ASP A 89 10.05 13.05 5.61
C ASP A 89 10.83 13.98 4.67
N PHE A 90 11.86 13.45 4.02
CA PHE A 90 12.63 14.18 3.03
C PHE A 90 11.80 14.54 1.78
N ALA A 91 11.07 13.59 1.20
CA ALA A 91 10.26 13.81 0.00
C ALA A 91 9.24 14.94 0.21
N LEU A 92 8.63 15.06 1.39
CA LEU A 92 7.69 16.15 1.71
C LEU A 92 8.32 17.56 1.66
N THR A 93 9.64 17.66 1.76
CA THR A 93 10.40 18.91 1.60
C THR A 93 10.67 19.27 0.13
N VAL A 94 10.64 18.28 -0.77
CA VAL A 94 10.97 18.45 -2.19
C VAL A 94 9.87 19.22 -2.92
N LYS A 95 10.27 20.31 -3.60
CA LYS A 95 9.35 21.12 -4.43
C LYS A 95 8.91 20.31 -5.66
N GLY A 96 7.61 20.32 -5.93
CA GLY A 96 7.02 19.67 -7.12
C GLY A 96 6.64 18.20 -6.92
N VAL A 97 7.03 17.56 -5.81
CA VAL A 97 6.58 16.19 -5.54
C VAL A 97 5.07 16.14 -5.33
N TYR A 98 4.43 15.04 -5.72
CA TYR A 98 3.01 14.83 -5.49
C TYR A 98 2.74 14.46 -4.02
N LYS A 99 2.67 15.47 -3.14
CA LYS A 99 2.58 15.30 -1.68
C LYS A 99 1.38 14.47 -1.21
N SER A 100 0.29 14.44 -1.96
CA SER A 100 -0.87 13.61 -1.64
C SER A 100 -0.47 12.13 -1.59
N GLU A 101 0.32 11.69 -2.57
CA GLU A 101 0.82 10.32 -2.68
C GLU A 101 1.87 9.99 -1.63
N ILE A 102 2.74 10.93 -1.29
CA ILE A 102 3.69 10.74 -0.19
C ILE A 102 2.94 10.51 1.15
N HIS A 103 1.87 11.26 1.41
CA HIS A 103 1.03 11.04 2.59
C HIS A 103 0.20 9.74 2.54
N LEU A 104 -0.14 9.24 1.35
CA LEU A 104 -0.73 7.91 1.20
C LEU A 104 0.25 6.84 1.70
N PHE A 105 1.50 6.86 1.25
CA PHE A 105 2.51 5.90 1.68
C PHE A 105 2.88 6.04 3.16
N GLN A 106 2.88 7.26 3.71
CA GLN A 106 2.94 7.45 5.16
C GLN A 106 1.83 6.70 5.90
N GLY A 107 0.62 6.69 5.32
CA GLY A 107 -0.49 5.89 5.80
C GLY A 107 -0.19 4.39 5.78
N TYR A 108 0.42 3.89 4.71
CA TYR A 108 0.80 2.49 4.56
C TYR A 108 1.85 2.06 5.58
N VAL A 109 2.92 2.84 5.78
CA VAL A 109 3.93 2.58 6.83
C VAL A 109 3.25 2.43 8.19
N TYR A 110 2.37 3.39 8.55
CA TYR A 110 1.64 3.30 9.82
C TYR A 110 0.67 2.12 9.88
N GLU A 111 0.08 1.70 8.75
CA GLU A 111 -0.79 0.54 8.68
C GLU A 111 -0.02 -0.76 8.91
N CYS A 112 1.15 -0.93 8.28
CA CYS A 112 2.06 -2.08 8.48
C CYS A 112 2.49 -2.19 9.95
N LEU A 113 2.84 -1.05 10.56
CA LEU A 113 3.16 -0.96 11.99
C LEU A 113 1.93 -1.06 12.93
N GLN A 114 0.75 -1.35 12.39
CA GLN A 114 -0.54 -1.46 13.12
C GLN A 114 -0.94 -0.19 13.89
N LYS A 115 -0.33 0.96 13.56
CA LYS A 115 -0.64 2.30 14.10
C LYS A 115 -1.85 2.88 13.36
N TYR A 116 -2.97 2.16 13.32
CA TYR A 116 -4.13 2.48 12.46
C TYR A 116 -4.70 3.90 12.64
N LYS A 117 -4.68 4.44 13.86
CA LYS A 117 -5.11 5.84 14.09
C LYS A 117 -4.19 6.85 13.38
N LYS A 118 -2.87 6.61 13.37
CA LYS A 118 -1.90 7.44 12.65
C LYS A 118 -2.06 7.26 11.14
N ALA A 119 -2.25 6.02 10.68
CA ALA A 119 -2.52 5.73 9.27
C ALA A 119 -3.72 6.52 8.75
N LEU A 120 -4.86 6.48 9.46
CA LEU A 120 -6.05 7.25 9.10
C LEU A 120 -5.85 8.77 9.12
N LYS A 121 -4.98 9.29 10.00
CA LYS A 121 -4.63 10.73 9.99
C LYS A 121 -3.83 11.10 8.75
N ALA A 122 -2.84 10.30 8.38
CA ALA A 122 -2.05 10.49 7.15
C ALA A 122 -2.94 10.42 5.90
N LEU A 123 -3.82 9.43 5.80
CA LEU A 123 -4.75 9.30 4.67
C LEU A 123 -5.75 10.47 4.56
N LYS A 124 -6.22 11.02 5.68
CA LYS A 124 -7.06 12.24 5.67
C LYS A 124 -6.31 13.43 5.10
N LEU A 125 -5.02 13.56 5.44
CA LEU A 125 -4.18 14.62 4.91
C LEU A 125 -3.95 14.44 3.41
N ALA A 126 -3.61 13.21 2.98
CA ALA A 126 -3.50 12.85 1.56
C ALA A 126 -4.76 13.26 0.79
N LYS A 127 -5.95 12.86 1.28
CA LYS A 127 -7.24 13.17 0.67
C LYS A 127 -7.47 14.67 0.52
N ARG A 128 -7.16 15.45 1.55
CA ARG A 128 -7.40 16.91 1.58
C ARG A 128 -6.64 17.65 0.49
N ILE A 129 -5.45 17.17 0.13
CA ILE A 129 -4.58 17.83 -0.86
C ILE A 129 -4.57 17.11 -2.22
N ALA A 130 -5.44 16.12 -2.42
CA ALA A 130 -5.62 15.45 -3.70
C ALA A 130 -6.44 16.34 -4.65
N TYR A 131 -6.13 16.29 -5.95
CA TYR A 131 -6.74 17.17 -6.96
C TYR A 131 -7.72 16.47 -7.91
N ASN A 132 -7.87 15.14 -7.83
CA ASN A 132 -8.74 14.38 -8.73
C ASN A 132 -9.64 13.38 -7.98
N ASN A 133 -10.87 13.23 -8.48
CA ASN A 133 -11.91 12.42 -7.84
C ASN A 133 -11.58 10.92 -7.80
N SER A 134 -10.88 10.41 -8.81
CA SER A 134 -10.46 9.00 -8.84
C SER A 134 -9.54 8.69 -7.65
N TYR A 135 -8.53 9.53 -7.43
CA TYR A 135 -7.58 9.40 -6.34
C TYR A 135 -8.21 9.63 -4.97
N VAL A 136 -9.12 10.60 -4.86
CA VAL A 136 -9.90 10.82 -3.62
C VAL A 136 -10.73 9.57 -3.28
N SER A 137 -11.38 8.96 -4.27
CA SER A 137 -12.19 7.75 -4.09
C SER A 137 -11.32 6.55 -3.70
N PHE A 138 -10.13 6.45 -4.30
CA PHE A 138 -9.12 5.46 -3.93
C PHE A 138 -8.73 5.61 -2.45
N ILE A 139 -8.36 6.82 -1.99
CA ILE A 139 -8.00 7.06 -0.58
C ILE A 139 -9.16 6.72 0.38
N ASP A 140 -10.40 7.03 0.00
CA ASP A 140 -11.57 6.64 0.80
C ASP A 140 -11.70 5.12 0.95
N SER A 141 -11.38 4.36 -0.10
CA SER A 141 -11.38 2.90 -0.06
C SER A 141 -10.30 2.36 0.88
N GLU A 142 -9.10 2.94 0.86
CA GLU A 142 -7.99 2.60 1.76
C GLU A 142 -8.36 2.89 3.22
N MET A 143 -8.91 4.09 3.49
CA MET A 143 -9.40 4.45 4.82
C MET A 143 -10.48 3.50 5.33
N LYS A 144 -11.39 3.05 4.44
CA LYS A 144 -12.43 2.07 4.78
C LYS A 144 -11.83 0.71 5.12
N ARG A 145 -10.84 0.24 4.35
CA ARG A 145 -10.08 -1.00 4.65
C ARG A 145 -9.46 -0.94 6.04
N ILE A 146 -8.72 0.13 6.35
CA ILE A 146 -8.06 0.30 7.66
C ILE A 146 -9.07 0.32 8.81
N LYS A 147 -10.18 1.08 8.66
CA LYS A 147 -11.25 1.11 9.67
C LYS A 147 -11.85 -0.28 9.93
N ASN A 148 -11.92 -1.14 8.91
CA ASN A 148 -12.41 -2.51 9.09
C ASN A 148 -11.44 -3.38 9.88
N LYS A 149 -10.12 -3.17 9.76
CA LYS A 149 -9.09 -3.86 10.57
C LYS A 149 -9.20 -3.52 12.07
N MET A 150 -9.71 -2.33 12.41
CA MET A 150 -9.87 -1.88 13.80
C MET A 150 -11.15 -2.39 14.50
N LYS A 151 -12.12 -2.91 13.74
CA LYS A 151 -13.39 -3.36 14.35
C LYS A 151 -13.15 -4.66 15.13
N PRO A 152 -13.70 -4.82 16.34
CA PRO A 152 -13.64 -6.10 17.04
C PRO A 152 -14.24 -7.18 16.14
N LYS A 153 -13.53 -8.31 15.98
CA LYS A 153 -14.05 -9.48 15.24
C LYS A 153 -15.42 -9.79 15.83
N LYS A 154 -16.49 -9.55 15.07
CA LYS A 154 -17.84 -9.97 15.47
C LYS A 154 -17.77 -11.49 15.61
N THR A 155 -17.71 -11.98 16.84
CA THR A 155 -17.96 -13.40 17.11
C THR A 155 -19.31 -13.68 16.49
N LYS A 156 -19.35 -14.58 15.49
CA LYS A 156 -20.60 -15.09 14.95
C LYS A 156 -21.31 -15.69 16.17
N LYS A 157 -22.28 -14.96 16.76
CA LYS A 157 -23.20 -15.55 17.72
C LYS A 157 -23.87 -16.68 16.97
N THR A 158 -23.42 -17.91 17.23
CA THR A 158 -24.08 -19.12 16.78
C THR A 158 -25.55 -18.96 17.13
N LYS A 159 -26.42 -19.12 16.14
CA LYS A 159 -27.89 -19.05 16.26
C LYS A 159 -28.45 -20.19 17.15
N SER A 160 -27.73 -20.68 18.15
CA SER A 160 -28.12 -21.84 18.97
C SER A 160 -28.98 -21.49 20.19
N LYS A 161 -29.08 -20.22 20.62
CA LYS A 161 -29.86 -19.87 21.84
C LYS A 161 -31.31 -19.41 21.62
N LYS A 162 -31.79 -19.21 20.38
CA LYS A 162 -33.21 -18.85 20.15
C LYS A 162 -34.16 -20.06 20.06
N LYS A 163 -33.66 -21.28 19.84
CA LYS A 163 -34.49 -22.52 19.82
C LYS A 163 -34.71 -23.16 21.21
N LYS A 164 -33.90 -22.85 22.24
CA LYS A 164 -34.06 -23.47 23.57
C LYS A 164 -35.12 -22.79 24.46
N LYS A 165 -35.46 -21.51 24.24
CA LYS A 165 -36.55 -20.83 24.97
C LYS A 165 -37.96 -21.22 24.50
N ASN A 166 -38.14 -21.64 23.24
CA ASN A 166 -39.44 -22.12 22.74
C ASN A 166 -39.72 -23.59 23.05
N LYS A 167 -38.70 -24.44 23.28
CA LYS A 167 -38.93 -25.83 23.73
C LYS A 167 -39.31 -25.94 25.21
N ILE A 168 -38.83 -25.04 26.07
CA ILE A 168 -39.21 -25.05 27.50
C ILE A 168 -40.64 -24.51 27.68
N LYS A 169 -41.07 -23.49 26.90
CA LYS A 169 -42.46 -23.02 26.96
C LYS A 169 -43.47 -24.06 26.44
N ASN A 170 -43.13 -24.82 25.40
CA ASN A 170 -44.05 -25.82 24.85
C ASN A 170 -44.18 -27.08 25.72
N ASN A 171 -43.17 -27.44 26.52
CA ASN A 171 -43.27 -28.60 27.42
C ASN A 171 -43.95 -28.31 28.77
N LEU A 172 -44.06 -27.04 29.18
CA LEU A 172 -44.85 -26.68 30.38
C LEU A 172 -46.36 -26.58 30.09
N THR A 173 -46.76 -26.37 28.84
CA THR A 173 -48.17 -26.35 28.44
C THR A 173 -48.75 -27.75 28.26
N THR A 174 -48.00 -28.73 27.76
CA THR A 174 -48.52 -30.11 27.56
C THR A 174 -48.62 -30.95 28.84
N GLN A 175 -47.99 -30.55 29.94
CA GLN A 175 -48.13 -31.26 31.23
C GLN A 175 -49.30 -30.76 32.10
N LYS A 176 -49.96 -29.65 31.74
CA LYS A 176 -51.15 -29.16 32.48
C LYS A 176 -52.47 -29.75 31.96
N ASP A 177 -52.49 -30.30 30.75
CA ASP A 177 -53.73 -30.80 30.13
C ASP A 177 -53.96 -32.31 30.32
N CYS A 178 -53.03 -33.05 30.95
CA CYS A 178 -53.21 -34.48 31.29
C CYS A 178 -53.57 -34.74 32.77
N ALA A 179 -53.87 -33.71 33.56
CA ALA A 179 -54.24 -33.87 34.98
C ALA A 179 -55.73 -33.60 35.28
N LEU A 180 -56.58 -33.48 34.25
CA LEU A 180 -58.03 -33.29 34.36
C LEU A 180 -58.74 -34.10 33.26
N ALA A 181 -58.71 -35.43 33.39
CA ALA A 181 -59.66 -36.37 32.80
C ALA A 181 -59.60 -37.68 33.57
#